data_AF-A0A1X7UZK6-F1
#
_entry.id   AF-A0A1X7UZK6-F1
#
_cell.length_a   1.000
_cell.length_b   1.000
_cell.length_c   1.000
_cell.angle_alpha   90.00
_cell.angle_beta   90.00
_cell.angle_gamma   90.00
#
_symmetry.space_group_name_H-M   'P 1'
#
loop_
_entity.id
_entity.type
_entity.pdbx_description
1 polymer ?
#
loop_
_entity_poly.entity_id
_entity_poly.type
_entity_poly.pdbx_seq_one_letter_code
_entity_poly.pdbx_strand_id
1 'polypeptide(L)'
;MTVGHVPRRISSVCSLFLRKSGAHIVCKITGNRHYSKDLPQGGLELPCIYIFSGNSEGLVKALKLLSSMKYPYTFKSECIASEVTEPEQIIVEPEKMELEQEPEMPITIHENGIDTSPQRKRTKSDTIWLKINDIWILTEYDYDVLSGGLELNDNLVNAAQQLLSRQFPSIQGFSSTQKPKILNAWTDNYIQILHSCTNHWITISSIGCESGEVCVYDSLYSNTDNATDQVIQQIFASGSMKISLPSVQKQRGVLDCGLFAIAFATFMSFSNNKGSIVDYKLKQHALRSHLITCFENNSITPFI
;
A
#
# COMPACT_ATOMS: atom_id res chain seq x y z
N MET A 1 11.40 -13.20 25.25
CA MET A 1 10.17 -13.81 24.72
C MET A 1 9.79 -13.06 23.46
N THR A 2 10.11 -13.58 22.28
CA THR A 2 9.77 -12.93 21.01
C THR A 2 8.29 -13.16 20.74
N VAL A 3 7.51 -12.08 20.66
CA VAL A 3 6.08 -12.13 20.34
C VAL A 3 5.97 -12.37 18.85
N GLY A 4 5.28 -13.45 18.43
CA GLY A 4 4.97 -13.63 17.02
C GLY A 4 3.97 -12.57 16.58
N HIS A 5 4.15 -11.97 15.40
CA HIS A 5 3.27 -10.91 14.94
C HIS A 5 2.16 -11.44 14.02
N VAL A 6 1.06 -10.70 13.97
CA VAL A 6 0.00 -10.88 12.96
C VAL A 6 0.54 -10.40 11.60
N PRO A 7 0.26 -11.11 10.49
CA PRO A 7 0.65 -10.65 9.15
C PRO A 7 0.18 -9.21 8.88
N ARG A 8 1.03 -8.41 8.23
CA ARG A 8 0.88 -6.95 8.11
C ARG A 8 -0.49 -6.53 7.57
N ARG A 9 -0.95 -7.21 6.52
CA ARG A 9 -2.23 -6.89 5.85
C ARG A 9 -3.43 -7.27 6.72
N ILE A 10 -3.36 -8.38 7.46
CA ILE A 10 -4.41 -8.81 8.40
C ILE A 10 -4.48 -7.86 9.60
N SER A 11 -3.33 -7.49 10.18
CA SER A 11 -3.24 -6.58 11.33
C SER A 11 -3.95 -5.25 11.07
N SER A 12 -3.83 -4.75 9.84
CA SER A 12 -4.46 -3.50 9.42
C SER A 12 -5.99 -3.61 9.39
N VAL A 13 -6.53 -4.72 8.88
CA VAL A 13 -7.99 -4.99 8.92
C VAL A 13 -8.49 -5.20 10.35
N CYS A 14 -7.73 -5.92 11.17
CA CYS A 14 -8.07 -6.14 12.57
C CYS A 14 -8.16 -4.81 13.33
N SER A 15 -7.15 -3.94 13.16
CA SER A 15 -7.12 -2.61 13.77
C SER A 15 -8.32 -1.76 13.35
N LEU A 16 -8.70 -1.82 12.08
CA LEU A 16 -9.88 -1.14 11.56
C LEU A 16 -11.18 -1.63 12.18
N PHE A 17 -11.36 -2.95 12.20
CA PHE A 17 -12.56 -3.58 12.71
C PHE A 17 -12.75 -3.27 14.20
N LEU A 18 -11.67 -3.35 14.99
CA LEU A 18 -11.67 -3.08 16.43
C LEU A 18 -11.97 -1.61 16.80
N ARG A 19 -11.91 -0.66 15.86
CA ARG A 19 -12.35 0.73 16.10
C ARG A 19 -13.88 0.89 16.16
N LYS A 20 -14.64 -0.14 15.77
CA LYS A 20 -16.11 -0.13 15.81
C LYS A 20 -16.59 -0.62 17.17
N SER A 21 -17.62 0.04 17.73
CA SER A 21 -18.22 -0.40 18.99
C SER A 21 -18.80 -1.81 18.86
N GLY A 22 -18.55 -2.66 19.86
CA GLY A 22 -18.98 -4.07 19.86
C GLY A 22 -18.20 -4.99 18.93
N ALA A 23 -17.10 -4.53 18.33
CA ALA A 23 -16.24 -5.36 17.50
C ALA A 23 -15.28 -6.21 18.36
N HIS A 24 -15.19 -7.49 18.02
CA HIS A 24 -14.37 -8.47 18.70
C HIS A 24 -13.68 -9.39 17.69
N ILE A 25 -12.42 -9.73 17.93
CA ILE A 25 -11.65 -10.62 17.08
C ILE A 25 -11.08 -11.74 17.94
N VAL A 26 -11.43 -12.98 17.64
CA VAL A 26 -10.79 -14.17 18.21
C VAL A 26 -9.71 -14.64 17.26
N CYS A 27 -8.50 -14.78 17.77
CA CYS A 27 -7.36 -15.32 17.04
C CYS A 27 -7.07 -16.73 17.54
N LYS A 28 -7.22 -17.75 16.68
CA LYS A 28 -6.91 -19.15 17.00
C LYS A 28 -5.63 -19.57 16.27
N ILE A 29 -4.57 -19.87 17.02
CA ILE A 29 -3.30 -20.32 16.46
C ILE A 29 -3.50 -21.69 15.79
N THR A 30 -3.06 -21.85 14.55
CA THR A 30 -3.25 -23.07 13.75
C THR A 30 -1.97 -23.81 13.43
N GLY A 31 -0.82 -23.33 13.89
CA GLY A 31 0.45 -23.99 13.62
C GLY A 31 1.65 -23.29 14.26
N ASN A 32 2.83 -23.81 13.92
CA ASN A 32 4.10 -23.29 14.41
C ASN A 32 4.44 -21.95 13.77
N ARG A 33 5.21 -21.15 14.51
CA ARG A 33 5.76 -19.89 14.01
C ARG A 33 6.61 -20.15 12.77
N HIS A 34 6.49 -19.29 11.78
CA HIS A 34 7.35 -19.31 10.60
C HIS A 34 7.86 -17.91 10.29
N TYR A 35 8.87 -17.82 9.43
CA TYR A 35 9.39 -16.54 8.98
C TYR A 35 8.35 -15.82 8.15
N SER A 36 8.04 -14.58 8.54
CA SER A 36 7.13 -13.73 7.80
C SER A 36 7.74 -13.30 6.50
N LYS A 37 7.00 -13.53 5.42
CA LYS A 37 7.32 -13.03 4.08
C LYS A 37 6.92 -11.56 3.91
N ASP A 38 6.16 -11.01 4.85
CA ASP A 38 5.49 -9.70 4.74
C ASP A 38 6.27 -8.55 5.41
N LEU A 39 7.37 -8.84 6.11
CA LEU A 39 8.22 -7.84 6.79
C LEU A 39 9.63 -7.84 6.22
N PRO A 40 10.09 -6.73 5.59
CA PRO A 40 11.44 -6.61 5.03
C PRO A 40 12.55 -6.82 6.08
N GLN A 41 12.29 -6.46 7.33
CA GLN A 41 13.21 -6.66 8.45
C GLN A 41 13.26 -8.10 8.98
N GLY A 42 12.46 -9.01 8.42
CA GLY A 42 12.22 -10.34 8.96
C GLY A 42 11.38 -10.32 10.23
N GLY A 43 10.84 -11.48 10.61
CA GLY A 43 10.02 -11.64 11.80
C GLY A 43 9.43 -13.04 11.88
N LEU A 44 9.06 -13.48 13.08
CA LEU A 44 8.29 -14.72 13.24
C LEU A 44 6.81 -14.36 13.24
N GLU A 45 6.05 -14.89 12.28
CA GLU A 45 4.59 -14.79 12.26
C GLU A 45 3.94 -16.05 12.82
N LEU A 46 2.74 -15.87 13.38
CA LEU A 46 1.92 -16.97 13.88
C LEU A 46 0.79 -17.26 12.88
N PRO A 47 0.72 -18.47 12.31
CA PRO A 47 -0.44 -18.86 11.52
C PRO A 47 -1.66 -18.93 12.43
N CYS A 48 -2.70 -18.16 12.09
CA CYS A 48 -3.90 -18.07 12.88
C CYS A 48 -5.16 -18.02 11.99
N ILE A 49 -6.24 -18.58 12.51
CA ILE A 49 -7.60 -18.31 12.05
C ILE A 49 -8.14 -17.11 12.82
N TYR A 50 -8.65 -16.12 12.10
CA TYR A 50 -9.25 -14.91 12.67
C TYR A 50 -10.77 -14.98 12.55
N ILE A 51 -11.47 -14.93 13.68
CA ILE A 51 -12.93 -14.93 13.77
C ILE A 51 -13.34 -13.52 14.16
N PHE A 52 -14.07 -12.84 13.27
CA PHE A 52 -14.56 -11.48 13.48
C PHE A 52 -16.01 -11.55 13.94
N SER A 53 -16.34 -10.86 15.04
CA SER A 53 -17.68 -10.76 15.60
C SER A 53 -17.99 -9.28 15.87
N GLY A 54 -19.17 -8.80 15.48
CA GLY A 54 -19.53 -7.40 15.66
C GLY A 54 -20.74 -7.01 14.81
N ASN A 55 -20.92 -5.71 14.58
CA ASN A 55 -22.01 -5.23 13.74
C ASN A 55 -21.87 -5.69 12.27
N SER A 56 -23.00 -5.82 11.58
CA SER A 56 -23.07 -6.35 10.22
C SER A 56 -22.28 -5.49 9.22
N GLU A 57 -22.33 -4.16 9.32
CA GLU A 57 -21.60 -3.25 8.44
C GLU A 57 -20.08 -3.44 8.55
N GLY A 58 -19.56 -3.50 9.79
CA GLY A 58 -18.14 -3.71 10.06
C GLY A 58 -17.67 -5.08 9.60
N LEU A 59 -18.50 -6.12 9.76
CA LEU A 59 -18.19 -7.47 9.29
C LEU A 59 -18.11 -7.53 7.76
N VAL A 60 -19.08 -6.93 7.07
CA VAL A 60 -19.09 -6.85 5.59
C VAL A 60 -17.87 -6.08 5.09
N LYS A 61 -17.50 -4.97 5.74
CA LYS A 61 -16.29 -4.21 5.41
C LYS A 61 -15.02 -5.01 5.63
N ALA A 62 -14.86 -5.63 6.80
CA ALA A 62 -13.70 -6.48 7.09
C ALA A 62 -13.58 -7.64 6.08
N LEU A 63 -14.69 -8.30 5.75
CA LEU A 63 -14.77 -9.34 4.73
C LEU A 63 -14.32 -8.84 3.34
N LYS A 64 -14.82 -7.68 2.93
CA LYS A 64 -14.47 -7.07 1.63
C LYS A 64 -12.98 -6.75 1.55
N LEU A 65 -12.40 -6.27 2.66
CA LEU A 65 -10.97 -6.00 2.77
C LEU A 65 -10.15 -7.29 2.73
N LEU A 66 -10.51 -8.31 3.52
CA LEU A 66 -9.79 -9.58 3.60
C LEU A 66 -9.88 -10.40 2.31
N SER A 67 -11.03 -10.41 1.63
CA SER A 67 -11.23 -11.15 0.37
C SER A 67 -10.42 -10.61 -0.81
N SER A 68 -9.93 -9.38 -0.71
CA SER A 68 -8.95 -8.84 -1.68
C SER A 68 -7.53 -9.37 -1.44
N MET A 69 -7.27 -10.02 -0.29
CA MET A 69 -5.95 -10.50 0.10
C MET A 69 -5.80 -11.99 -0.24
N LYS A 70 -4.75 -12.36 -0.98
CA LYS A 70 -4.35 -13.76 -1.22
C LYS A 70 -3.68 -14.35 0.03
N TYR A 71 -4.36 -14.35 1.17
CA TYR A 71 -3.87 -14.94 2.41
C TYR A 71 -4.79 -16.08 2.84
N PRO A 72 -4.28 -17.23 3.31
CA PRO A 72 -5.14 -18.28 3.83
C PRO A 72 -5.81 -17.77 5.13
N TYR A 73 -7.10 -17.44 5.07
CA TYR A 73 -7.90 -17.15 6.24
C TYR A 73 -9.22 -17.93 6.20
N THR A 74 -9.64 -18.44 7.35
CA THR A 74 -10.95 -19.07 7.51
C THR A 74 -11.87 -18.05 8.17
N PHE A 75 -12.83 -17.52 7.41
CA PHE A 75 -13.84 -16.62 7.94
C PHE A 75 -15.06 -17.41 8.43
N LYS A 76 -15.45 -17.20 9.69
CA LYS A 76 -16.75 -17.61 10.23
C LYS A 76 -17.46 -16.36 10.74
N SER A 77 -18.58 -15.98 10.13
CA SER A 77 -19.50 -15.00 10.72
C SER A 77 -20.48 -15.73 11.61
N GLU A 78 -20.43 -15.44 12.91
CA GLU A 78 -21.52 -15.76 13.82
C GLU A 78 -22.23 -14.44 14.13
N CYS A 79 -23.41 -14.25 13.56
CA CYS A 79 -24.33 -13.20 13.99
C CYS A 79 -24.87 -13.63 15.36
N ILE A 80 -24.47 -12.94 16.42
CA ILE A 80 -25.07 -13.15 17.74
C ILE A 80 -26.46 -12.52 17.69
N ALA A 81 -27.46 -13.31 17.29
CA ALA A 81 -28.80 -13.11 17.83
C ALA A 81 -28.72 -13.50 19.31
N SER A 82 -29.13 -12.58 20.17
CA SER A 82 -29.22 -12.78 21.60
C SER A 82 -30.00 -14.04 21.93
N GLU A 83 -29.35 -15.06 22.50
CA GLU A 83 -29.99 -16.00 23.43
C GLU A 83 -28.92 -16.77 24.21
N VAL A 84 -29.18 -16.89 25.52
CA VAL A 84 -28.34 -17.44 26.56
C VAL A 84 -28.40 -18.97 26.52
N THR A 85 -27.26 -19.67 26.53
CA THR A 85 -27.10 -20.95 27.27
C THR A 85 -25.63 -21.38 27.37
N GLU A 86 -25.31 -22.01 28.51
CA GLU A 86 -24.00 -22.41 29.05
C GLU A 86 -23.29 -23.59 28.33
N PRO A 87 -22.00 -23.89 28.62
CA PRO A 87 -21.11 -24.61 27.72
C PRO A 87 -20.98 -26.12 28.01
N GLU A 88 -20.92 -26.94 26.97
CA GLU A 88 -20.44 -28.32 27.04
C GLU A 88 -18.94 -28.42 26.70
N GLN A 89 -18.19 -29.09 27.58
CA GLN A 89 -16.77 -29.39 27.46
C GLN A 89 -16.56 -30.59 26.52
N ILE A 90 -15.59 -30.50 25.60
CA ILE A 90 -15.08 -31.66 24.87
C ILE A 90 -13.56 -31.74 25.05
N ILE A 91 -13.14 -32.84 25.67
CA ILE A 91 -11.78 -33.30 25.90
C ILE A 91 -11.29 -34.01 24.63
N VAL A 92 -10.09 -33.69 24.12
CA VAL A 92 -9.37 -34.56 23.19
C VAL A 92 -7.86 -34.50 23.50
N GLU A 93 -7.29 -35.68 23.74
CA GLU A 93 -5.87 -35.95 24.01
C GLU A 93 -4.99 -35.83 22.75
N PRO A 94 -3.67 -35.58 22.87
CA PRO A 94 -2.76 -35.53 21.73
C PRO A 94 -2.00 -36.85 21.54
N GLU A 95 -1.88 -37.34 20.30
CA GLU A 95 -0.87 -38.34 19.97
C GLU A 95 -0.06 -38.00 18.69
N LYS A 96 1.15 -38.56 18.65
CA LYS A 96 2.43 -38.07 18.12
C LYS A 96 2.60 -37.95 16.60
N MET A 97 3.49 -37.01 16.25
CA MET A 97 4.26 -36.91 15.00
C MET A 97 5.28 -38.05 14.85
N GLU A 98 5.40 -38.58 13.64
CA GLU A 98 6.67 -39.10 13.09
C GLU A 98 7.30 -38.05 12.17
N LEU A 99 8.63 -38.01 12.21
CA LEU A 99 9.51 -37.00 11.64
C LEU A 99 10.23 -37.63 10.44
N GLU A 100 9.93 -37.21 9.21
CA GLU A 100 10.73 -37.59 8.04
C GLU A 100 11.17 -36.38 7.21
N GLN A 101 12.35 -36.55 6.64
CA GLN A 101 13.36 -35.54 6.33
C GLN A 101 13.10 -34.79 5.01
N GLU A 102 13.52 -33.53 4.95
CA GLU A 102 13.49 -32.70 3.74
C GLU A 102 14.45 -33.24 2.66
N PRO A 103 14.01 -33.29 1.38
CA PRO A 103 14.94 -33.31 0.26
C PRO A 103 15.22 -31.88 -0.23
N GLU A 104 16.49 -31.50 -0.28
CA GLU A 104 16.96 -30.33 -1.02
C GLU A 104 16.60 -30.46 -2.50
N MET A 105 16.04 -29.41 -3.10
CA MET A 105 15.73 -29.35 -4.53
C MET A 105 16.10 -27.99 -5.13
N PRO A 106 16.50 -27.95 -6.41
CA PRO A 106 17.43 -27.00 -6.96
C PRO A 106 16.79 -25.71 -7.48
N ILE A 107 17.57 -24.63 -7.41
CA ILE A 107 17.28 -23.32 -7.98
C ILE A 107 17.05 -23.48 -9.49
N THR A 108 15.82 -23.21 -9.93
CA THR A 108 15.50 -23.02 -11.35
C THR A 108 14.99 -21.60 -11.55
N ILE A 109 15.75 -20.83 -12.32
CA ILE A 109 15.46 -19.45 -12.70
C ILE A 109 14.29 -19.48 -13.70
N HIS A 110 13.17 -18.82 -13.38
CA HIS A 110 12.12 -18.54 -14.35
C HIS A 110 11.95 -17.03 -14.52
N GLU A 111 12.20 -16.61 -15.76
CA GLU A 111 11.97 -15.28 -16.31
C GLU A 111 10.48 -14.87 -16.22
N ASN A 112 10.25 -13.56 -16.18
CA ASN A 112 8.97 -12.82 -16.14
C ASN A 112 8.44 -12.50 -14.74
N GLY A 113 8.99 -11.42 -14.16
CA GLY A 113 8.40 -10.73 -13.01
C GLY A 113 7.08 -10.07 -13.39
N ILE A 114 6.00 -10.83 -13.33
CA ILE A 114 4.63 -10.32 -13.32
C ILE A 114 4.33 -9.91 -11.87
N ASP A 115 4.01 -8.63 -11.66
CA ASP A 115 3.49 -8.11 -10.40
C ASP A 115 2.27 -8.97 -9.96
N THR A 116 2.41 -9.69 -8.85
CA THR A 116 1.41 -10.65 -8.36
C THR A 116 0.49 -10.06 -7.28
N SER A 117 0.57 -8.75 -6.99
CA SER A 117 -0.34 -8.12 -6.05
C SER A 117 -1.79 -8.25 -6.54
N PRO A 118 -2.69 -8.93 -5.81
CA PRO A 118 -4.07 -9.13 -6.25
C PRO A 118 -4.82 -7.81 -6.25
N GLN A 119 -4.88 -7.18 -7.42
CA GLN A 119 -5.70 -5.99 -7.61
C GLN A 119 -7.17 -6.36 -7.66
N ARG A 120 -7.96 -5.75 -6.78
CA ARG A 120 -9.41 -5.89 -6.79
C ARG A 120 -9.97 -5.27 -8.07
N LYS A 121 -10.43 -6.10 -9.01
CA LYS A 121 -11.14 -5.62 -10.20
C LYS A 121 -12.49 -5.04 -9.78
N ARG A 122 -12.78 -3.80 -10.21
CA ARG A 122 -14.07 -3.14 -9.99
C ARG A 122 -15.22 -4.00 -10.51
N THR A 123 -16.26 -4.18 -9.70
CA THR A 123 -17.47 -4.91 -10.10
C THR A 123 -18.60 -3.93 -10.43
N LYS A 124 -19.59 -4.37 -11.20
CA LYS A 124 -20.80 -3.56 -11.51
C LYS A 124 -21.60 -3.16 -10.25
N SER A 125 -21.36 -3.84 -9.14
CA SER A 125 -22.00 -3.62 -7.84
C SER A 125 -21.26 -2.62 -6.94
N ASP A 126 -20.09 -2.12 -7.34
CA ASP A 126 -19.36 -1.16 -6.50
C ASP A 126 -20.07 0.20 -6.47
N THR A 127 -20.42 0.65 -5.26
CA THR A 127 -20.94 1.99 -5.01
C THR A 127 -19.84 3.02 -5.29
N ILE A 128 -20.18 4.02 -6.10
CA ILE A 128 -19.29 5.14 -6.43
C ILE A 128 -19.26 6.08 -5.22
N TRP A 129 -18.05 6.41 -4.76
CA TRP A 129 -17.81 7.46 -3.79
C TRP A 129 -17.75 8.82 -4.50
N LEU A 130 -16.84 8.96 -5.46
CA LEU A 130 -16.68 10.20 -6.22
C LEU A 130 -16.09 9.98 -7.62
N LYS A 131 -16.15 11.01 -8.46
CA LYS A 131 -15.50 11.04 -9.77
C LYS A 131 -14.48 12.18 -9.82
N ILE A 132 -13.22 11.84 -10.06
CA ILE A 132 -12.14 12.81 -10.30
C ILE A 132 -12.12 13.17 -11.79
N ASN A 133 -12.21 14.47 -12.08
CA ASN A 133 -12.24 15.02 -13.43
C ASN A 133 -13.30 14.37 -14.34
N ASP A 134 -14.44 13.96 -13.78
CA ASP A 134 -15.56 13.27 -14.45
C ASP A 134 -15.23 11.93 -15.13
N ILE A 135 -13.97 11.50 -15.10
CA ILE A 135 -13.46 10.33 -15.84
C ILE A 135 -13.01 9.23 -14.87
N TRP A 136 -12.29 9.62 -13.81
CA TRP A 136 -11.69 8.65 -12.90
C TRP A 136 -12.63 8.37 -11.74
N ILE A 137 -12.95 7.10 -11.50
CA ILE A 137 -13.98 6.71 -10.54
C ILE A 137 -13.32 6.15 -9.28
N LEU A 138 -13.60 6.78 -8.14
CA LEU A 138 -13.33 6.23 -6.82
C LEU A 138 -14.61 5.64 -6.24
N THR A 139 -14.48 4.50 -5.59
CA THR A 139 -15.58 3.74 -5.00
C THR A 139 -15.57 3.88 -3.47
N GLU A 140 -16.65 3.49 -2.80
CA GLU A 140 -16.70 3.41 -1.33
C GLU A 140 -15.58 2.52 -0.76
N TYR A 141 -15.11 1.53 -1.52
CA TYR A 141 -13.96 0.74 -1.12
C TYR A 141 -12.66 1.57 -1.08
N ASP A 142 -12.48 2.47 -2.04
CA ASP A 142 -11.32 3.36 -2.06
C ASP A 142 -11.37 4.36 -0.89
N TYR A 143 -12.57 4.84 -0.55
CA TYR A 143 -12.80 5.62 0.67
C TYR A 143 -12.45 4.85 1.94
N ASP A 144 -12.92 3.61 2.08
CA ASP A 144 -12.63 2.76 3.24
C ASP A 144 -11.12 2.45 3.36
N VAL A 145 -10.43 2.23 2.24
CA VAL A 145 -8.96 2.06 2.21
C VAL A 145 -8.25 3.32 2.71
N LEU A 146 -8.64 4.48 2.21
CA LEU A 146 -8.01 5.76 2.54
C LEU A 146 -8.31 6.18 3.98
N SER A 147 -9.59 6.24 4.37
CA SER A 147 -10.04 6.62 5.71
C SER A 147 -9.63 5.59 6.77
N GLY A 148 -9.52 4.32 6.38
CA GLY A 148 -9.22 3.21 7.28
C GLY A 148 -7.76 3.05 7.67
N GLY A 149 -6.84 3.84 7.11
CA GLY A 149 -5.42 3.69 7.44
C GLY A 149 -4.73 2.55 6.70
N LEU A 150 -5.33 2.02 5.62
CA LEU A 150 -4.73 0.95 4.81
C LEU A 150 -3.76 1.52 3.78
N GLU A 151 -2.88 0.65 3.29
CA GLU A 151 -1.99 0.96 2.18
C GLU A 151 -2.81 1.39 0.95
N LEU A 152 -2.40 2.49 0.32
CA LEU A 152 -3.12 3.00 -0.84
C LEU A 152 -2.98 2.04 -2.01
N ASN A 153 -4.08 1.84 -2.73
CA ASN A 153 -4.10 1.08 -3.98
C ASN A 153 -3.75 1.97 -5.17
N ASP A 154 -3.47 1.35 -6.32
CA ASP A 154 -3.18 2.05 -7.58
C ASP A 154 -4.30 3.01 -8.00
N ASN A 155 -5.56 2.70 -7.71
CA ASN A 155 -6.69 3.53 -8.11
C ASN A 155 -6.64 4.90 -7.42
N LEU A 156 -6.31 4.92 -6.13
CA LEU A 156 -6.12 6.13 -5.32
C LEU A 156 -4.88 6.91 -5.75
N VAL A 157 -3.75 6.23 -5.95
CA VAL A 157 -2.50 6.88 -6.37
C VAL A 157 -2.64 7.49 -7.77
N ASN A 158 -3.23 6.76 -8.72
CA ASN A 158 -3.48 7.27 -10.06
C ASN A 158 -4.51 8.41 -10.05
N ALA A 159 -5.55 8.37 -9.22
CA ALA A 159 -6.47 9.50 -9.06
C ALA A 159 -5.74 10.79 -8.64
N ALA A 160 -4.78 10.68 -7.71
CA ALA A 160 -3.96 11.83 -7.30
C ALA A 160 -3.04 12.32 -8.43
N GLN A 161 -2.41 11.41 -9.18
CA GLN A 161 -1.63 11.79 -10.36
C GLN A 161 -2.48 12.49 -11.42
N GLN A 162 -3.74 12.10 -11.61
CA GLN A 162 -4.66 12.77 -12.53
C GLN A 162 -5.01 14.20 -12.09
N LEU A 163 -5.14 14.45 -10.78
CA LEU A 163 -5.30 15.81 -10.26
C LEU A 163 -4.05 16.65 -10.54
N LEU A 164 -2.86 16.10 -10.24
CA LEU A 164 -1.58 16.78 -10.47
C LEU A 164 -1.35 17.09 -11.97
N SER A 165 -1.56 16.11 -12.86
CA SER A 165 -1.43 16.28 -14.30
C SER A 165 -2.32 17.40 -14.83
N ARG A 166 -3.56 17.50 -14.33
CA ARG A 166 -4.50 18.55 -14.72
C ARG A 166 -4.10 19.93 -14.18
N GLN A 167 -3.68 20.01 -12.92
CA GLN A 167 -3.30 21.28 -12.29
C GLN A 167 -1.96 21.81 -12.77
N PHE A 168 -1.05 20.93 -13.20
CA PHE A 168 0.30 21.27 -13.63
C PHE A 168 0.59 20.73 -15.04
N PRO A 169 -0.11 21.22 -16.08
CA PRO A 169 -0.02 20.66 -17.44
C PRO A 169 1.37 20.84 -18.09
N SER A 170 2.21 21.73 -17.57
CA SER A 170 3.59 21.90 -18.01
C SER A 170 4.52 20.79 -17.51
N ILE A 171 4.17 20.12 -16.41
CA ILE A 171 4.97 19.03 -15.82
C ILE A 171 4.64 17.73 -16.57
N GLN A 172 5.69 17.09 -17.09
CA GLN A 172 5.56 15.79 -17.74
C GLN A 172 5.48 14.66 -16.70
N GLY A 173 4.94 13.51 -17.13
CA GLY A 173 4.78 12.34 -16.27
C GLY A 173 3.33 12.18 -15.81
N PHE A 174 3.13 11.87 -14.52
CA PHE A 174 1.83 11.57 -13.92
C PHE A 174 0.98 10.54 -14.70
N SER A 175 1.65 9.63 -15.39
CA SER A 175 1.02 8.54 -16.13
C SER A 175 0.65 7.38 -15.19
N SER A 176 -0.10 6.40 -15.69
CA SER A 176 -0.49 5.23 -14.88
C SER A 176 0.73 4.58 -14.22
N THR A 177 0.64 4.34 -12.92
CA THR A 177 1.68 3.67 -12.12
C THR A 177 2.09 2.31 -12.67
N GLN A 178 1.17 1.60 -13.33
CA GLN A 178 1.38 0.28 -13.92
C GLN A 178 2.07 0.32 -15.27
N LYS A 179 1.94 1.45 -15.98
CA LYS A 179 2.49 1.65 -17.32
C LYS A 179 3.05 3.07 -17.42
N PRO A 180 4.17 3.35 -16.74
CA PRO A 180 4.83 4.64 -16.85
C PRO A 180 5.19 4.91 -18.31
N LYS A 181 4.93 6.14 -18.77
CA LYS A 181 5.28 6.55 -20.13
C LYS A 181 6.80 6.68 -20.27
N ILE A 182 7.37 5.92 -21.20
CA ILE A 182 8.76 6.08 -21.63
C ILE A 182 8.90 7.41 -22.39
N LEU A 183 9.94 8.16 -22.05
CA LEU A 183 10.29 9.43 -22.66
C LEU A 183 11.11 9.21 -23.93
N ASN A 184 10.91 10.08 -24.92
CA ASN A 184 11.68 10.04 -26.17
C ASN A 184 13.01 10.80 -26.05
N ALA A 185 13.14 11.65 -25.03
CA ALA A 185 14.31 12.46 -24.75
C ALA A 185 14.29 12.87 -23.27
N TRP A 186 15.46 13.27 -22.76
CA TRP A 186 15.60 13.81 -21.41
C TRP A 186 14.71 15.06 -21.19
N THR A 187 14.24 15.25 -19.96
CA THR A 187 13.54 16.47 -19.56
C THR A 187 13.79 16.78 -18.09
N ASP A 188 14.00 18.06 -17.79
CA ASP A 188 14.20 18.57 -16.42
C ASP A 188 12.88 18.90 -15.70
N ASN A 189 11.74 18.59 -16.33
CA ASN A 189 10.42 18.91 -15.82
C ASN A 189 9.49 17.69 -15.78
N TYR A 190 9.91 16.66 -15.06
CA TYR A 190 9.19 15.39 -14.94
C TYR A 190 8.96 15.00 -13.48
N ILE A 191 7.75 14.50 -13.19
CA ILE A 191 7.39 13.85 -11.93
C ILE A 191 6.57 12.60 -12.24
N GLN A 192 6.89 11.49 -11.57
CA GLN A 192 6.09 10.27 -11.66
C GLN A 192 6.07 9.54 -10.32
N ILE A 193 4.91 9.04 -9.92
CA ILE A 193 4.80 8.10 -8.81
C ILE A 193 4.92 6.69 -9.39
N LEU A 194 5.80 5.87 -8.83
CA LEU A 194 6.06 4.50 -9.24
C LEU A 194 5.68 3.52 -8.13
N HIS A 195 5.15 2.37 -8.54
CA HIS A 195 5.06 1.20 -7.68
C HIS A 195 6.36 0.40 -7.85
N SER A 196 7.18 0.32 -6.81
CA SER A 196 8.40 -0.48 -6.86
C SER A 196 8.09 -1.97 -6.66
N CYS A 197 9.05 -2.83 -7.03
CA CYS A 197 8.92 -4.28 -6.98
C CYS A 197 8.73 -4.82 -5.55
N THR A 198 8.98 -4.02 -4.52
CA THR A 198 8.78 -4.39 -3.11
C THR A 198 7.38 -4.07 -2.59
N ASN A 199 6.41 -3.82 -3.49
CA ASN A 199 5.05 -3.38 -3.16
C ASN A 199 5.09 -2.11 -2.31
N HIS A 200 5.67 -1.06 -2.90
CA HIS A 200 5.97 0.20 -2.24
C HIS A 200 5.83 1.37 -3.23
N TRP A 201 5.48 2.55 -2.71
CA TRP A 201 5.23 3.74 -3.51
C TRP A 201 6.37 4.75 -3.35
N ILE A 202 6.96 5.16 -4.47
CA ILE A 202 8.03 6.16 -4.51
C ILE A 202 7.68 7.28 -5.48
N THR A 203 8.27 8.46 -5.31
CA THR A 203 8.20 9.54 -6.30
C THR A 203 9.54 9.72 -6.96
N ILE A 204 9.57 9.80 -8.27
CA ILE A 204 10.75 10.18 -9.05
C ILE A 204 10.55 11.56 -9.65
N SER A 205 11.62 12.35 -9.72
CA SER A 205 11.58 13.64 -10.39
C SER A 205 12.94 14.06 -10.94
N SER A 206 12.93 14.76 -12.07
CA SER A 206 14.09 15.50 -12.59
C SER A 206 14.04 17.00 -12.24
N ILE A 207 12.95 17.47 -11.63
CA ILE A 207 12.75 18.87 -11.24
C ILE A 207 13.78 19.24 -10.17
N GLY A 208 14.71 20.10 -10.55
CA GLY A 208 15.74 20.66 -9.65
C GLY A 208 16.96 19.76 -9.46
N CYS A 209 17.05 18.65 -10.20
CA CYS A 209 18.25 17.81 -10.24
C CYS A 209 19.22 18.31 -11.33
N GLU A 210 20.48 17.85 -11.31
CA GLU A 210 21.43 18.15 -12.38
C GLU A 210 21.04 17.46 -13.71
N SER A 211 21.54 17.96 -14.83
CA SER A 211 21.31 17.31 -16.13
C SER A 211 21.86 15.89 -16.11
N GLY A 212 21.02 14.89 -16.40
CA GLY A 212 21.38 13.47 -16.31
C GLY A 212 21.24 12.87 -14.90
N GLU A 213 20.59 13.57 -13.98
CA GLU A 213 20.26 13.09 -12.64
C GLU A 213 18.73 13.03 -12.41
N VAL A 214 18.28 11.95 -11.77
CA VAL A 214 16.90 11.78 -11.30
C VAL A 214 16.93 11.57 -9.79
N CYS A 215 16.08 12.32 -9.09
CA CYS A 215 15.94 12.22 -7.66
C CYS A 215 14.76 11.28 -7.31
N VAL A 216 14.98 10.32 -6.41
CA VAL A 216 13.98 9.39 -5.90
C VAL A 216 13.66 9.73 -4.45
N TYR A 217 12.40 10.08 -4.20
CA TYR A 217 11.87 10.42 -2.89
C TYR A 217 11.14 9.23 -2.30
N ASP A 218 11.72 8.67 -1.24
CA ASP A 218 11.27 7.45 -0.60
C ASP A 218 11.11 7.66 0.93
N SER A 219 9.91 7.44 1.43
CA SER A 219 9.57 7.59 2.85
C SER A 219 9.96 6.39 3.72
N LEU A 220 10.37 5.26 3.14
CA LEU A 220 10.75 4.03 3.83
C LEU A 220 12.23 3.71 3.65
N TYR A 221 12.70 3.63 2.41
CA TYR A 221 14.05 3.16 2.10
C TYR A 221 15.02 4.30 1.78
N SER A 222 16.31 4.03 1.92
CA SER A 222 17.39 4.98 1.62
C SER A 222 18.19 4.55 0.38
N ASN A 223 17.74 3.51 -0.31
CA ASN A 223 18.28 2.99 -1.56
C ASN A 223 17.13 2.42 -2.41
N THR A 224 17.39 2.31 -3.70
CA THR A 224 16.56 1.59 -4.68
C THR A 224 17.15 0.21 -4.95
N ASP A 225 16.31 -0.72 -5.42
CA ASP A 225 16.78 -2.00 -5.96
C ASP A 225 17.08 -1.91 -7.47
N ASN A 226 17.83 -2.88 -7.99
CA ASN A 226 18.23 -2.89 -9.40
C ASN A 226 17.05 -2.90 -10.38
N ALA A 227 15.93 -3.54 -10.00
CA ALA A 227 14.73 -3.57 -10.84
C ALA A 227 14.08 -2.18 -10.95
N THR A 228 13.99 -1.47 -9.83
CA THR A 228 13.51 -0.09 -9.76
C THR A 228 14.41 0.82 -10.56
N ASP A 229 15.74 0.72 -10.41
CA ASP A 229 16.70 1.52 -11.18
C ASP A 229 16.55 1.30 -12.68
N GLN A 230 16.37 0.06 -13.12
CA GLN A 230 16.12 -0.27 -14.53
C GLN A 230 14.83 0.36 -15.05
N VAL A 231 13.74 0.35 -14.27
CA VAL A 231 12.49 1.02 -14.66
C VAL A 231 12.70 2.53 -14.81
N ILE A 232 13.41 3.17 -13.88
CA ILE A 232 13.67 4.62 -13.97
C ILE A 232 14.54 4.90 -15.21
N GLN A 233 15.59 4.12 -15.46
CA GLN A 233 16.46 4.28 -16.64
C GLN A 233 15.69 4.11 -17.95
N GLN A 234 14.78 3.14 -18.02
CA GLN A 234 13.89 2.94 -19.16
C GLN A 234 12.97 4.14 -19.38
N ILE A 235 12.38 4.70 -18.32
CA ILE A 235 11.52 5.88 -18.41
C ILE A 235 12.26 7.04 -19.05
N PHE A 236 13.50 7.31 -18.66
CA PHE A 236 14.29 8.42 -19.20
C PHE A 236 15.03 8.09 -20.51
N ALA A 237 14.85 6.88 -21.05
CA ALA A 237 15.55 6.38 -22.23
C ALA A 237 17.07 6.61 -22.16
N SER A 238 17.64 6.48 -20.97
CA SER A 238 19.06 6.75 -20.70
C SER A 238 19.71 5.53 -20.06
N GLY A 239 20.76 5.02 -20.71
CA GLY A 239 21.59 3.93 -20.19
C GLY A 239 22.65 4.37 -19.18
N SER A 240 22.84 5.67 -18.99
CA SER A 240 23.79 6.25 -18.05
C SER A 240 23.23 7.52 -17.43
N MET A 241 22.46 7.37 -16.36
CA MET A 241 21.98 8.49 -15.56
C MET A 241 22.28 8.24 -14.09
N LYS A 242 22.44 9.32 -13.33
CA LYS A 242 22.62 9.26 -11.88
C LYS A 242 21.25 9.18 -11.20
N ILE A 243 21.08 8.22 -10.32
CA ILE A 243 19.91 8.14 -9.44
C ILE A 243 20.35 8.57 -8.04
N SER A 244 19.69 9.59 -7.50
CA SER A 244 19.98 10.17 -6.19
C SER A 244 18.79 10.03 -5.26
N LEU A 245 19.03 9.76 -3.98
CA LEU A 245 17.98 9.64 -2.96
C LEU A 245 18.15 10.74 -1.90
N PRO A 246 17.47 11.89 -2.06
CA PRO A 246 17.53 12.96 -1.07
C PRO A 246 17.02 12.51 0.31
N SER A 247 17.58 13.10 1.37
CA SER A 247 17.09 12.87 2.73
C SER A 247 15.72 13.53 2.92
N VAL A 248 14.66 12.73 2.87
CA VAL A 248 13.28 13.15 3.09
C VAL A 248 12.75 12.66 4.42
N GLN A 249 11.65 13.27 4.88
CA GLN A 249 10.93 12.78 6.05
C GLN A 249 10.49 11.33 5.84
N LYS A 250 10.92 10.46 6.76
CA LYS A 250 10.48 9.06 6.79
C LYS A 250 9.11 8.94 7.43
N GLN A 251 8.32 8.00 6.91
CA GLN A 251 7.03 7.66 7.50
C GLN A 251 7.21 6.86 8.79
N ARG A 252 6.23 6.96 9.68
CA ARG A 252 6.06 6.06 10.82
C ARG A 252 5.18 4.88 10.41
N GLY A 253 5.63 3.67 10.68
CA GLY A 253 4.94 2.47 10.19
C GLY A 253 5.12 2.29 8.68
N VAL A 254 4.32 1.42 8.07
CA VAL A 254 4.61 0.91 6.72
C VAL A 254 3.52 1.20 5.69
N LEU A 255 2.34 1.64 6.12
CA LEU A 255 1.14 1.73 5.28
C LEU A 255 0.98 3.08 4.54
N ASP A 256 1.77 4.09 4.85
CA ASP A 256 1.56 5.46 4.36
C ASP A 256 2.47 5.84 3.18
N CYS A 257 3.19 4.90 2.56
CA CYS A 257 4.12 5.22 1.47
C CYS A 257 3.43 5.88 0.28
N GLY A 258 2.23 5.44 -0.08
CA GLY A 258 1.43 6.08 -1.12
C GLY A 258 1.08 7.53 -0.80
N LEU A 259 0.81 7.86 0.47
CA LEU A 259 0.50 9.23 0.89
C LEU A 259 1.74 10.12 0.83
N PHE A 260 2.88 9.61 1.28
CA PHE A 260 4.15 10.35 1.20
C PHE A 260 4.56 10.57 -0.25
N ALA A 261 4.43 9.56 -1.12
CA ALA A 261 4.71 9.71 -2.55
C ALA A 261 3.81 10.81 -3.16
N ILE A 262 2.50 10.77 -2.91
CA ILE A 262 1.58 11.84 -3.37
C ILE A 262 2.00 13.21 -2.82
N ALA A 263 2.37 13.29 -1.53
CA ALA A 263 2.76 14.54 -0.90
C ALA A 263 4.07 15.10 -1.46
N PHE A 264 5.06 14.26 -1.75
CA PHE A 264 6.32 14.65 -2.40
C PHE A 264 6.07 15.12 -3.83
N ALA A 265 5.31 14.37 -4.62
CA ALA A 265 4.92 14.77 -5.97
C ALA A 265 4.18 16.12 -5.98
N THR A 266 3.28 16.33 -5.01
CA THR A 266 2.56 17.59 -4.82
C THR A 266 3.52 18.73 -4.50
N PHE A 267 4.41 18.54 -3.53
CA PHE A 267 5.40 19.56 -3.18
C PHE A 267 6.26 19.98 -4.37
N MET A 268 6.78 19.01 -5.13
CA MET A 268 7.61 19.29 -6.29
C MET A 268 6.82 20.05 -7.37
N SER A 269 5.54 19.74 -7.54
CA SER A 269 4.68 20.42 -8.50
C SER A 269 4.41 21.89 -8.16
N PHE A 270 4.21 22.20 -6.86
CA PHE A 270 3.97 23.56 -6.40
C PHE A 270 5.26 24.39 -6.26
N SER A 271 6.40 23.74 -6.00
CA SER A 271 7.62 24.45 -5.62
C SER A 271 8.35 25.10 -6.80
N ASN A 272 8.10 24.70 -8.06
CA ASN A 272 8.81 25.23 -9.24
C ASN A 272 10.33 25.39 -9.01
N ASN A 273 11.00 24.38 -8.45
CA ASN A 273 12.43 24.40 -8.05
C ASN A 273 12.84 25.34 -6.90
N LYS A 274 11.91 25.97 -6.18
CA LYS A 274 12.23 26.98 -5.14
C LYS A 274 12.10 26.49 -3.69
N GLY A 275 11.62 25.26 -3.48
CA GLY A 275 11.40 24.68 -2.15
C GLY A 275 12.43 23.59 -1.82
N SER A 276 12.88 23.56 -0.57
CA SER A 276 13.73 22.48 -0.04
C SER A 276 12.86 21.33 0.49
N ILE A 277 12.99 20.14 -0.13
CA ILE A 277 12.27 18.93 0.30
C ILE A 277 12.66 18.49 1.73
N VAL A 278 13.88 18.85 2.17
CA VAL A 278 14.39 18.52 3.52
C VAL A 278 13.61 19.28 4.60
N ASP A 279 13.17 20.49 4.27
CA ASP A 279 12.41 21.38 5.15
C ASP A 279 10.90 21.12 5.08
N TYR A 280 10.46 20.28 4.13
CA TYR A 280 9.05 19.92 3.97
C TYR A 280 8.61 18.94 5.08
N LYS A 281 7.96 19.49 6.12
CA LYS A 281 7.48 18.73 7.27
C LYS A 281 6.03 18.30 7.10
N LEU A 282 5.82 17.01 6.88
CA LEU A 282 4.51 16.40 6.71
C LEU A 282 3.92 15.99 8.06
N LYS A 283 2.69 16.43 8.34
CA LYS A 283 1.90 15.89 9.45
C LYS A 283 1.25 14.58 9.02
N GLN A 284 1.97 13.47 9.18
CA GLN A 284 1.53 12.15 8.73
C GLN A 284 0.09 11.78 9.14
N HIS A 285 -0.31 12.12 10.37
CA HIS A 285 -1.65 11.86 10.89
C HIS A 285 -2.77 12.61 10.15
N ALA A 286 -2.46 13.71 9.46
CA ALA A 286 -3.40 14.55 8.71
C ALA A 286 -3.41 14.24 7.20
N LEU A 287 -2.45 13.47 6.68
CA LEU A 287 -2.32 13.24 5.23
C LEU A 287 -3.55 12.57 4.62
N ARG A 288 -4.18 11.64 5.34
CA ARG A 288 -5.35 10.89 4.86
C ARG A 288 -6.57 11.78 4.74
N SER A 289 -6.91 12.51 5.81
CA SER A 289 -8.05 13.45 5.78
C SER A 289 -7.82 14.56 4.75
N HIS A 290 -6.59 15.02 4.60
CA HIS A 290 -6.23 16.00 3.58
C HIS A 290 -6.40 15.46 2.15
N LEU A 291 -5.95 14.23 1.88
CA LEU A 291 -6.13 13.61 0.55
C LEU A 291 -7.61 13.37 0.23
N ILE A 292 -8.42 12.96 1.21
CA ILE A 292 -9.89 12.87 1.07
C ILE A 292 -10.45 14.23 0.62
N THR A 293 -10.06 15.31 1.31
CA THR A 293 -10.51 16.67 1.01
C THR A 293 -10.07 17.10 -0.39
N CYS A 294 -8.86 16.76 -0.82
CA CYS A 294 -8.36 17.03 -2.17
C CYS A 294 -9.19 16.32 -3.24
N PHE A 295 -9.58 15.06 -3.01
CA PHE A 295 -10.43 14.30 -3.93
C PHE A 295 -11.84 14.86 -3.98
N GLU A 296 -12.45 15.18 -2.84
CA GLU A 296 -13.80 15.76 -2.77
C GLU A 296 -13.86 17.13 -3.45
N ASN A 297 -12.80 17.94 -3.34
CA ASN A 297 -12.69 19.23 -4.01
C ASN A 297 -12.22 19.14 -5.47
N ASN A 298 -11.92 17.94 -5.97
CA ASN A 298 -11.33 17.69 -7.28
C ASN A 298 -10.10 18.60 -7.57
N SER A 299 -9.30 18.85 -6.53
CA SER A 299 -8.13 19.73 -6.56
C SER A 299 -7.16 19.36 -5.45
N ILE A 300 -5.91 19.11 -5.79
CA ILE A 300 -4.83 18.83 -4.84
C ILE A 300 -4.16 20.13 -4.38
N THR A 301 -3.85 20.20 -3.10
CA THR A 301 -3.13 21.32 -2.47
C THR A 301 -1.93 20.78 -1.69
N PRO A 302 -0.91 21.61 -1.40
CA PRO A 302 0.24 21.19 -0.60
C PRO A 302 -0.17 20.54 0.73
N PHE A 303 0.59 19.52 1.14
CA PHE A 303 0.38 18.81 2.40
C PHE A 303 1.25 19.45 3.49
N ILE A 304 0.68 19.85 4.62
CA ILE A 304 1.36 20.61 5.71
C ILE A 304 1.04 20.06 7.10
#